data_AF-A0A8T5U615-F1
#
_entry.id   AF-A0A8T5U615-F1
#
_cell.length_a   1.000
_cell.length_b   1.000
_cell.length_c   1.000
_cell.angle_alpha   90.00
_cell.angle_beta   90.00
_cell.angle_gamma   90.00
#
_symmetry.space_group_name_H-M   'P 1'
#
loop_
_entity.id
_entity.type
_entity.pdbx_description
1 polymer ?
#
loop_
_entity_poly.entity_id
_entity_poly.type
_entity_poly.pdbx_seq_one_letter_code
_entity_poly.pdbx_strand_id
1 'polypeptide(L)'
;SLNTASMNFAVGDYRTGKVGMGAGNIFANTFKTISKFAKEMKKAGTKPEMEIYDLGGLHNMLFLNRQEGAFTQPLHFQFVWGVLGGIPFSPKNLALLLDLIPSDATWSVCGVSKQQFQAGLCAAAWGGHIRVGLEDNTRVVTGELAKGSYEQVAWAKKVAGIAGREIAQGEEARKVFHLKHEHVTL
;
A
#
# COMPACT_ATOMS: atom_id res chain seq x y z
N SER A 1 -7.59 1.49 5.29
CA SER A 1 -6.58 2.33 4.62
C SER A 1 -6.86 3.81 4.87
N LEU A 2 -5.84 4.65 4.77
CA LEU A 2 -5.89 6.11 4.84
C LEU A 2 -5.12 6.67 3.65
N ASN A 3 -5.81 7.32 2.72
CA ASN A 3 -5.17 7.95 1.56
C ASN A 3 -4.58 9.30 1.95
N THR A 4 -3.37 9.58 1.46
CA THR A 4 -2.45 10.55 2.09
C THR A 4 -2.30 11.87 1.33
N ALA A 5 -2.92 11.98 0.16
CA ALA A 5 -2.92 13.20 -0.64
C ALA A 5 -4.11 13.25 -1.61
N SER A 6 -4.44 14.46 -2.06
CA SER A 6 -5.28 14.63 -3.25
C SER A 6 -4.46 14.40 -4.52
N MET A 7 -4.99 13.68 -5.50
CA MET A 7 -4.28 13.40 -6.74
C MET A 7 -5.25 13.14 -7.91
N ASN A 8 -4.74 13.26 -9.14
CA ASN A 8 -5.36 12.60 -10.28
C ASN A 8 -5.31 11.09 -10.04
N PHE A 9 -6.41 10.39 -10.34
CA PHE A 9 -6.49 8.95 -10.11
C PHE A 9 -7.18 8.31 -11.31
N ALA A 10 -6.37 7.72 -12.18
CA ALA A 10 -6.87 7.13 -13.42
C ALA A 10 -6.12 5.86 -13.82
N VAL A 11 -6.66 5.20 -14.85
CA VAL A 11 -5.99 4.14 -15.60
C VAL A 11 -5.46 4.72 -16.90
N GLY A 12 -4.19 4.48 -17.23
CA GLY A 12 -3.57 4.93 -18.48
C GLY A 12 -3.28 3.80 -19.46
N ASP A 13 -3.53 4.02 -20.75
CA ASP A 13 -2.95 3.20 -21.82
C ASP A 13 -1.61 3.81 -22.26
N TYR A 14 -0.53 3.23 -21.77
CA TYR A 14 0.83 3.68 -22.05
C TYR A 14 1.28 3.48 -23.51
N ARG A 15 0.54 2.71 -24.32
CA ARG A 15 0.84 2.56 -25.76
C ARG A 15 0.27 3.71 -26.59
N THR A 16 -0.88 4.22 -26.19
CA THR A 16 -1.63 5.24 -26.96
C THR A 16 -1.63 6.61 -26.29
N GLY A 17 -1.21 6.70 -25.02
CA GLY A 17 -1.29 7.92 -24.21
C GLY A 17 -2.70 8.25 -23.73
N LYS A 18 -3.69 7.38 -24.00
CA LYS A 18 -5.09 7.63 -23.63
C LYS A 18 -5.28 7.47 -22.13
N VAL A 19 -5.90 8.48 -21.52
CA VAL A 19 -6.41 8.41 -20.14
C VAL A 19 -7.77 7.72 -20.16
N GLY A 20 -7.88 6.62 -19.42
CA GLY A 20 -9.07 5.78 -19.33
C GLY A 20 -9.95 6.14 -18.13
N MET A 21 -10.43 5.10 -17.44
CA MET A 21 -11.26 5.25 -16.24
C MET A 21 -10.61 6.21 -15.24
N GLY A 22 -11.39 7.16 -14.73
CA GLY A 22 -10.92 8.18 -13.79
C GLY A 22 -10.40 9.48 -14.42
N ALA A 23 -10.43 9.62 -15.76
CA ALA A 23 -9.92 10.81 -16.46
C ALA A 23 -10.45 12.17 -15.97
N GLY A 24 -11.70 12.23 -15.49
CA GLY A 24 -12.33 13.45 -14.98
C GLY A 24 -12.32 13.59 -13.46
N ASN A 25 -11.67 12.67 -12.73
CA ASN A 25 -11.82 12.57 -11.28
C ASN A 25 -10.56 13.07 -10.55
N ILE A 26 -10.78 13.81 -9.47
CA ILE A 26 -9.76 14.04 -8.44
C ILE A 26 -10.07 13.09 -7.29
N PHE A 27 -9.08 12.30 -6.90
CA PHE A 27 -9.17 11.56 -5.65
C PHE A 27 -8.79 12.48 -4.50
N ALA A 28 -9.78 13.08 -3.85
CA ALA A 28 -9.56 14.17 -2.91
C ALA A 28 -9.29 13.69 -1.47
N ASN A 29 -8.11 14.00 -0.94
CA ASN A 29 -7.73 13.79 0.46
C ASN A 29 -6.99 15.04 0.97
N THR A 30 -7.76 16.07 1.31
CA THR A 30 -7.20 17.30 1.90
C THR A 30 -6.65 17.03 3.30
N PHE A 31 -5.73 17.86 3.80
CA PHE A 31 -5.23 17.73 5.19
C PHE A 31 -6.36 17.68 6.23
N LYS A 32 -7.42 18.48 6.06
CA LYS A 32 -8.60 18.45 6.94
C LYS A 32 -9.27 17.07 6.94
N THR A 33 -9.38 16.45 5.77
CA THR A 33 -9.96 15.11 5.60
C THR A 33 -9.07 14.05 6.25
N ILE A 34 -7.77 14.09 5.95
CA ILE A 34 -6.76 13.17 6.49
C ILE A 34 -6.75 13.23 8.02
N SER A 35 -6.63 14.43 8.61
CA SER A 35 -6.62 14.62 10.05
C SER A 35 -7.94 14.19 10.71
N LYS A 36 -9.09 14.42 10.05
CA LYS A 36 -10.38 13.93 10.53
C LYS A 36 -10.40 12.40 10.58
N PHE A 37 -10.01 11.72 9.51
CA PHE A 37 -9.99 10.26 9.49
C PHE A 37 -8.98 9.68 10.46
N ALA A 38 -7.78 10.25 10.56
CA ALA A 38 -6.78 9.83 11.55
C ALA A 38 -7.35 9.88 12.98
N LYS A 39 -8.05 10.97 13.33
CA LYS A 39 -8.71 11.13 14.63
C LYS A 39 -9.81 10.08 14.87
N GLU A 40 -10.68 9.86 13.89
CA GLU A 40 -11.77 8.87 14.03
C GLU A 40 -11.24 7.43 14.07
N MET A 41 -10.24 7.09 13.24
CA MET A 41 -9.56 5.79 13.30
C MET A 41 -8.95 5.56 14.68
N LYS A 42 -8.24 6.55 15.23
CA LYS A 42 -7.65 6.45 16.58
C LYS A 42 -8.72 6.23 17.66
N LYS A 43 -9.83 6.98 17.63
CA LYS A 43 -10.95 6.80 18.57
C LYS A 43 -11.53 5.39 18.49
N ALA A 44 -11.64 4.84 17.30
CA ALA A 44 -12.12 3.48 17.06
C ALA A 44 -11.07 2.39 17.35
N GLY A 45 -9.85 2.75 17.74
CA GLY A 45 -8.76 1.78 17.93
C GLY A 45 -8.21 1.20 16.63
N THR A 46 -8.56 1.77 15.48
CA THR A 46 -8.11 1.34 14.14
C THR A 46 -6.74 1.93 13.83
N LYS A 47 -5.79 1.07 13.47
CA LYS A 47 -4.49 1.50 12.97
C LYS A 47 -4.59 1.85 11.48
N PRO A 48 -4.15 3.03 11.04
CA PRO A 48 -4.14 3.38 9.62
C PRO A 48 -3.06 2.59 8.85
N GLU A 49 -3.45 2.01 7.73
CA GLU A 49 -2.55 1.67 6.61
C GLU A 49 -2.44 2.91 5.72
N MET A 50 -1.28 3.56 5.69
CA MET A 50 -1.06 4.82 4.98
C MET A 50 -0.76 4.55 3.50
N GLU A 51 -1.72 4.86 2.63
CA GLU A 51 -1.60 4.63 1.19
C GLU A 51 -0.77 5.75 0.55
N ILE A 52 0.45 5.41 0.15
CA ILE A 52 1.44 6.32 -0.43
C ILE A 52 1.49 6.09 -1.93
N TYR A 53 0.93 7.04 -2.68
CA TYR A 53 0.96 7.03 -4.14
C TYR A 53 2.09 7.90 -4.72
N ASP A 54 2.73 8.74 -3.90
CA ASP A 54 3.88 9.57 -4.28
C ASP A 54 4.56 10.17 -3.03
N LEU A 55 5.73 10.80 -3.21
CA LEU A 55 6.50 11.48 -2.16
C LEU A 55 5.70 12.52 -1.39
N GLY A 56 4.81 13.26 -2.07
CA GLY A 56 3.96 14.26 -1.41
C GLY A 56 3.08 13.64 -0.32
N GLY A 57 2.45 12.49 -0.60
CA GLY A 57 1.65 11.76 0.38
C GLY A 57 2.48 11.26 1.56
N LEU A 58 3.70 10.78 1.30
CA LEU A 58 4.63 10.38 2.36
C LEU A 58 4.99 11.57 3.26
N HIS A 59 5.42 12.69 2.68
CA HIS A 59 5.78 13.89 3.43
C HIS A 59 4.59 14.46 4.23
N ASN A 60 3.37 14.40 3.70
CA ASN A 60 2.17 14.78 4.43
C ASN A 60 2.02 13.96 5.72
N MET A 61 2.27 12.64 5.65
CA MET A 61 2.19 11.76 6.81
C MET A 61 3.31 11.98 7.81
N LEU A 62 4.54 12.14 7.34
CA LEU A 62 5.67 12.47 8.21
C LEU A 62 5.47 13.82 8.91
N PHE A 63 4.88 14.81 8.23
CA PHE A 63 4.56 16.10 8.82
C PHE A 63 3.45 16.00 9.87
N LEU A 64 2.33 15.37 9.53
CA LEU A 64 1.21 15.20 10.47
C LEU A 64 1.60 14.34 11.68
N ASN A 65 2.51 13.38 11.51
CA ASN A 65 3.01 12.54 12.60
C ASN A 65 3.77 13.32 13.69
N ARG A 66 4.22 14.55 13.40
CA ARG A 66 4.83 15.44 14.40
C ARG A 66 3.84 15.91 15.46
N GLN A 67 2.54 15.85 15.17
CA GLN A 67 1.50 16.12 16.17
C GLN A 67 1.43 14.94 17.13
N GLU A 68 1.66 15.21 18.42
CA GLU A 68 1.71 14.17 19.44
C GLU A 68 0.44 13.30 19.41
N GLY A 69 0.65 12.00 19.23
CA GLY A 69 -0.42 11.02 19.19
C GLY A 69 -1.35 11.13 17.98
N ALA A 70 -0.96 11.79 16.87
CA ALA A 70 -1.78 11.80 15.65
C ALA A 70 -2.03 10.39 15.08
N PHE A 71 -1.04 9.50 15.21
CA PHE A 71 -1.11 8.13 14.70
C PHE A 71 -0.64 7.11 15.75
N THR A 72 -1.12 5.88 15.61
CA THR A 72 -0.66 4.72 16.38
C THR A 72 0.71 4.28 15.86
N GLN A 73 1.71 4.24 16.74
CA GLN A 73 3.07 3.79 16.42
C GLN A 73 3.24 2.27 16.57
N PRO A 74 4.23 1.65 15.90
CA PRO A 74 5.00 2.20 14.77
C PRO A 74 4.12 2.43 13.54
N LEU A 75 4.50 3.31 12.62
CA LEU A 75 3.71 3.57 11.40
C LEU A 75 3.66 2.34 10.46
N HIS A 76 2.63 2.28 9.62
CA HIS A 76 2.51 1.29 8.55
C HIS A 76 2.22 1.97 7.21
N PHE A 77 3.11 1.77 6.24
CA PHE A 77 3.02 2.36 4.90
C PHE A 77 2.65 1.31 3.84
N GLN A 78 1.71 1.64 2.96
CA GLN A 78 1.42 0.86 1.75
C GLN A 78 1.88 1.69 0.55
N PHE A 79 2.91 1.24 -0.15
CA PHE A 79 3.36 1.90 -1.39
C PHE A 79 2.53 1.39 -2.57
N VAL A 80 1.75 2.28 -3.16
CA VAL A 80 0.78 1.96 -4.21
C VAL A 80 1.34 2.35 -5.57
N TRP A 81 1.64 1.36 -6.40
CA TRP A 81 2.32 1.58 -7.66
C TRP A 81 1.40 1.51 -8.88
N GLY A 82 1.65 2.37 -9.88
CA GLY A 82 1.10 2.19 -11.23
C GLY A 82 -0.28 2.78 -11.49
N VAL A 83 -0.89 3.46 -10.51
CA VAL A 83 -2.02 4.36 -10.74
C VAL A 83 -1.54 5.54 -11.58
N LEU A 84 -2.26 5.90 -12.65
CA LEU A 84 -1.92 7.09 -13.43
C LEU A 84 -2.24 8.33 -12.60
N GLY A 85 -1.22 9.15 -12.36
CA GLY A 85 -1.25 10.30 -11.45
C GLY A 85 -0.41 10.10 -10.19
N GLY A 86 0.04 8.86 -9.91
CA GLY A 86 1.00 8.55 -8.87
C GLY A 86 2.39 8.22 -9.43
N ILE A 87 3.31 7.88 -8.53
CA ILE A 87 4.68 7.48 -8.84
C ILE A 87 4.70 6.11 -9.54
N PRO A 88 5.47 5.93 -10.64
CA PRO A 88 5.62 4.63 -11.26
C PRO A 88 6.52 3.72 -10.43
N PHE A 89 6.27 2.41 -10.46
CA PHE A 89 7.19 1.46 -9.87
C PHE A 89 8.57 1.52 -10.55
N SER A 90 9.60 1.66 -9.72
CA SER A 90 10.95 1.25 -10.05
C SER A 90 11.70 0.91 -8.74
N PRO A 91 12.71 0.03 -8.76
CA PRO A 91 13.52 -0.22 -7.57
C PRO A 91 14.15 1.05 -6.98
N LYS A 92 14.51 2.03 -7.83
CA LYS A 92 15.04 3.34 -7.40
C LYS A 92 14.00 4.16 -6.62
N ASN A 93 12.76 4.19 -7.10
CA ASN A 93 11.67 4.88 -6.41
C ASN A 93 11.30 4.21 -5.10
N LEU A 94 11.29 2.86 -5.07
CA LEU A 94 11.09 2.13 -3.82
C LEU A 94 12.20 2.43 -2.81
N ALA A 95 13.46 2.36 -3.21
CA ALA A 95 14.59 2.69 -2.34
C ALA A 95 14.48 4.11 -1.77
N LEU A 96 14.15 5.09 -2.62
CA LEU A 96 13.94 6.47 -2.18
C LEU A 96 12.85 6.60 -1.11
N LEU A 97 11.71 5.92 -1.26
CA LEU A 97 10.65 5.94 -0.23
C LEU A 97 11.11 5.27 1.07
N LEU A 98 11.86 4.17 0.98
CA LEU A 98 12.37 3.45 2.14
C LEU A 98 13.40 4.26 2.94
N ASP A 99 14.24 5.06 2.28
CA ASP A 99 15.20 5.95 2.94
C ASP A 99 14.52 7.06 3.77
N LEU A 100 13.24 7.33 3.53
CA LEU A 100 12.50 8.44 4.13
C LEU A 100 11.57 8.02 5.28
N ILE A 101 11.21 6.74 5.39
CA ILE A 101 10.32 6.26 6.47
C ILE A 101 11.10 6.05 7.78
N PRO A 102 10.44 6.17 8.95
CA PRO A 102 11.05 5.79 10.23
C PRO A 102 11.55 4.34 10.21
N SER A 103 12.70 4.09 10.84
CA SER A 103 13.34 2.77 10.85
C SER A 103 12.53 1.68 11.56
N ASP A 104 11.62 2.05 12.44
CA ASP A 104 10.71 1.15 13.15
C ASP A 104 9.38 0.93 12.40
N ALA A 105 9.14 1.67 11.31
CA ALA A 105 7.93 1.53 10.52
C ALA A 105 7.93 0.22 9.71
N THR A 106 6.73 -0.34 9.54
CA THR A 106 6.50 -1.45 8.62
C THR A 106 6.02 -0.91 7.28
N TRP A 107 6.28 -1.65 6.20
CA TRP A 107 5.86 -1.24 4.87
C TRP A 107 5.41 -2.42 4.01
N SER A 108 4.50 -2.16 3.08
CA SER A 108 3.96 -3.09 2.10
C SER A 108 4.00 -2.45 0.71
N VAL A 109 3.86 -3.28 -0.32
CA VAL A 109 3.62 -2.81 -1.69
C VAL A 109 2.38 -3.45 -2.29
N CYS A 110 1.69 -2.69 -3.13
CA CYS A 110 0.75 -3.21 -4.13
C CYS A 110 0.99 -2.51 -5.47
N GLY A 111 0.48 -3.07 -6.57
CA GLY A 111 0.69 -2.44 -7.86
C GLY A 111 -0.39 -2.76 -8.87
N VAL A 112 -0.73 -1.77 -9.70
CA VAL A 112 -1.69 -1.93 -10.77
C VAL A 112 -1.11 -2.85 -11.85
N SER A 113 -1.86 -3.90 -12.19
CA SER A 113 -1.50 -4.83 -13.27
C SER A 113 -0.10 -5.44 -13.06
N LYS A 114 0.77 -5.36 -14.07
CA LYS A 114 2.14 -5.95 -14.04
C LYS A 114 3.01 -5.42 -12.89
N GLN A 115 2.74 -4.21 -12.38
CA GLN A 115 3.53 -3.62 -11.30
C GLN A 115 3.35 -4.38 -9.97
N GLN A 116 2.23 -5.10 -9.78
CA GLN A 116 2.02 -5.98 -8.62
C GLN A 116 3.19 -6.96 -8.42
N PHE A 117 3.59 -7.62 -9.51
CA PHE A 117 4.57 -8.70 -9.43
C PHE A 117 5.99 -8.16 -9.26
N GLN A 118 6.31 -7.06 -9.95
CA GLN A 118 7.63 -6.42 -9.85
C GLN A 118 7.86 -5.86 -8.46
N ALA A 119 6.87 -5.14 -7.92
CA ALA A 119 6.94 -4.60 -6.57
C ALA A 119 7.01 -5.72 -5.53
N GLY A 120 6.15 -6.75 -5.64
CA GLY A 120 6.13 -7.87 -4.70
C GLY A 120 7.45 -8.63 -4.63
N LEU A 121 8.17 -8.80 -5.76
CA LEU A 121 9.52 -9.40 -5.77
C LEU A 121 10.52 -8.56 -4.98
N CYS A 122 10.55 -7.24 -5.18
CA CYS A 122 11.43 -6.35 -4.41
C CYS A 122 11.06 -6.32 -2.93
N ALA A 123 9.77 -6.25 -2.61
CA ALA A 123 9.30 -6.28 -1.22
C ALA A 123 9.70 -7.57 -0.50
N ALA A 124 9.55 -8.72 -1.16
CA ALA A 124 10.00 -10.00 -0.60
C ALA A 124 11.48 -9.97 -0.24
N ALA A 125 12.32 -9.55 -1.19
CA ALA A 125 13.78 -9.53 -1.04
C ALA A 125 14.28 -8.47 -0.05
N TRP A 126 13.58 -7.34 0.09
CA TRP A 126 14.02 -6.20 0.92
C TRP A 126 13.32 -6.13 2.28
N GLY A 127 12.57 -7.17 2.65
CA GLY A 127 11.97 -7.28 3.99
C GLY A 127 10.58 -6.63 4.14
N GLY A 128 9.97 -6.11 3.07
CA GLY A 128 8.63 -5.52 3.08
C GLY A 128 7.49 -6.54 2.96
N HIS A 129 6.25 -6.12 3.12
CA HIS A 129 5.07 -6.97 2.93
C HIS A 129 4.53 -6.88 1.48
N ILE A 130 3.70 -7.84 1.09
CA ILE A 130 3.13 -7.91 -0.26
C ILE A 130 1.61 -7.91 -0.16
N ARG A 131 0.98 -6.95 -0.81
CA ARG A 131 -0.46 -6.93 -1.08
C ARG A 131 -0.71 -7.40 -2.52
N VAL A 132 -1.67 -8.31 -2.66
CA VAL A 132 -2.16 -8.84 -3.93
C VAL A 132 -3.68 -8.93 -3.88
N GLY A 133 -4.32 -8.93 -5.05
CA GLY A 133 -5.74 -9.20 -5.16
C GLY A 133 -6.34 -8.68 -6.46
N LEU A 134 -7.56 -9.12 -6.75
CA LEU A 134 -8.30 -8.68 -7.94
C LEU A 134 -8.61 -7.18 -7.96
N GLU A 135 -8.54 -6.50 -6.80
CA GLU A 135 -8.61 -5.04 -6.71
C GLU A 135 -7.47 -4.36 -7.48
N ASP A 136 -6.24 -4.85 -7.30
CA ASP A 136 -5.04 -4.23 -7.86
C ASP A 136 -4.71 -4.80 -9.26
N ASN A 137 -5.01 -6.07 -9.49
CA ASN A 137 -4.71 -6.76 -10.75
C ASN A 137 -5.70 -7.89 -11.05
N THR A 138 -6.34 -7.84 -12.21
CA THR A 138 -7.28 -8.90 -12.66
C THR A 138 -6.60 -10.11 -13.30
N ARG A 139 -5.26 -10.11 -13.37
CA ARG A 139 -4.45 -11.12 -14.07
C ARG A 139 -3.43 -11.79 -13.17
N VAL A 140 -3.04 -13.01 -13.51
CA VAL A 140 -1.88 -13.70 -12.91
C VAL A 140 -0.58 -13.29 -13.60
N VAL A 141 0.57 -13.76 -13.09
CA VAL A 141 1.91 -13.35 -13.55
C VAL A 141 2.17 -13.69 -15.03
N THR A 142 1.51 -14.71 -15.57
CA THR A 142 1.56 -15.10 -16.99
C THR A 142 0.81 -14.12 -17.89
N GLY A 143 -0.02 -13.23 -17.31
CA GLY A 143 -0.88 -12.30 -18.03
C GLY A 143 -2.27 -12.85 -18.32
N GLU A 144 -2.57 -14.10 -17.99
CA GLU A 144 -3.93 -14.67 -18.07
C GLU A 144 -4.85 -14.04 -17.01
N LEU A 145 -6.16 -14.06 -17.25
CA LEU A 145 -7.12 -13.62 -16.23
C LEU A 145 -7.04 -14.54 -15.02
N ALA A 146 -6.99 -13.94 -13.83
CA ALA A 146 -7.00 -14.70 -12.59
C ALA A 146 -8.39 -15.31 -12.37
N LYS A 147 -8.43 -16.59 -12.00
CA LYS A 147 -9.65 -17.29 -11.58
C LYS A 147 -10.12 -16.83 -10.21
N GLY A 148 -9.22 -16.24 -9.42
CA GLY A 148 -9.50 -15.63 -8.13
C GLY A 148 -8.22 -15.08 -7.48
N SER A 149 -8.38 -14.28 -6.43
CA SER A 149 -7.24 -13.73 -5.67
C SER A 149 -6.33 -14.83 -5.12
N TYR A 150 -6.83 -16.05 -4.91
CA TYR A 150 -6.05 -17.18 -4.38
C TYR A 150 -4.85 -17.55 -5.26
N GLU A 151 -4.91 -17.36 -6.59
CA GLU A 151 -3.77 -17.63 -7.48
C GLU A 151 -2.64 -16.62 -7.25
N GLN A 152 -3.00 -15.36 -6.97
CA GLN A 152 -2.03 -14.31 -6.67
C GLN A 152 -1.47 -14.45 -5.24
N VAL A 153 -2.29 -14.90 -4.29
CA VAL A 153 -1.83 -15.26 -2.94
C VAL A 153 -0.85 -16.43 -2.99
N ALA A 154 -1.13 -17.47 -3.80
CA ALA A 154 -0.21 -18.58 -4.00
C ALA A 154 1.12 -18.13 -4.61
N TRP A 155 1.07 -17.19 -5.56
CA TRP A 155 2.27 -16.54 -6.09
C TRP A 155 3.04 -15.77 -5.00
N ALA A 156 2.38 -14.92 -4.22
CA ALA A 156 3.03 -14.15 -3.15
C ALA A 156 3.67 -15.06 -2.09
N LYS A 157 2.99 -16.15 -1.71
CA LYS A 157 3.53 -17.18 -0.81
C LYS A 157 4.80 -17.83 -1.37
N LYS A 158 4.80 -18.19 -2.65
CA LYS A 158 5.98 -18.77 -3.32
C LYS A 158 7.14 -17.78 -3.34
N VAL A 159 6.89 -16.53 -3.67
CA VAL A 159 7.92 -15.48 -3.72
C VAL A 159 8.51 -15.20 -2.35
N ALA A 160 7.69 -15.09 -1.30
CA ALA A 160 8.17 -14.93 0.07
C ALA A 160 9.06 -16.11 0.49
N GLY A 161 8.65 -17.35 0.20
CA GLY A 161 9.44 -18.54 0.49
C GLY A 161 10.79 -18.58 -0.24
N ILE A 162 10.85 -18.16 -1.50
CA ILE A 162 12.11 -18.03 -2.25
C ILE A 162 13.04 -17.00 -1.59
N ALA A 163 12.49 -15.91 -1.06
CA ALA A 163 13.24 -14.90 -0.31
C ALA A 163 13.61 -15.33 1.12
N GLY A 164 13.33 -16.58 1.51
CA GLY A 164 13.62 -17.10 2.85
C GLY A 164 12.69 -16.57 3.94
N ARG A 165 11.47 -16.16 3.58
CA ARG A 165 10.51 -15.55 4.51
C ARG A 165 9.26 -16.40 4.66
N GLU A 166 8.78 -16.48 5.89
CA GLU A 166 7.56 -17.20 6.24
C GLU A 166 6.31 -16.31 6.10
N ILE A 167 5.15 -16.93 5.94
CA ILE A 167 3.87 -16.22 5.87
C ILE A 167 3.26 -16.12 7.26
N ALA A 168 3.15 -14.88 7.73
CA ALA A 168 2.47 -14.56 8.99
C ALA A 168 0.99 -15.00 8.94
N GLN A 169 0.59 -15.78 9.93
CA GLN A 169 -0.81 -16.10 10.22
C GLN A 169 -1.52 -14.87 10.80
N GLY A 170 -2.86 -14.91 10.88
CA GLY A 170 -3.66 -13.76 11.32
C GLY A 170 -3.26 -13.17 12.68
N GLU A 171 -2.92 -14.02 13.65
CA GLU A 171 -2.44 -13.58 14.97
C GLU A 171 -1.02 -13.01 14.93
N GLU A 172 -0.15 -13.55 14.08
CA GLU A 172 1.21 -13.03 13.89
C GLU A 172 1.17 -11.67 13.18
N ALA A 173 0.31 -11.52 12.17
CA ALA A 173 0.08 -10.25 11.50
C ALA A 173 -0.41 -9.16 12.48
N ARG A 174 -1.27 -9.51 13.45
CA ARG A 174 -1.68 -8.57 14.52
C ARG A 174 -0.50 -8.10 15.34
N LYS A 175 0.42 -9.02 15.70
CA LYS A 175 1.63 -8.67 16.45
C LYS A 175 2.57 -7.78 15.62
N VAL A 176 2.86 -8.17 14.38
CA VAL A 176 3.70 -7.41 13.44
C VAL A 176 3.18 -5.98 13.25
N PHE A 177 1.85 -5.83 13.11
CA PHE A 177 1.24 -4.53 12.89
C PHE A 177 0.79 -3.84 14.17
N HIS A 178 1.07 -4.38 15.36
CA HIS A 178 0.66 -3.80 16.65
C HIS A 178 -0.86 -3.49 16.71
N LEU A 179 -1.67 -4.41 16.20
CA LEU A 179 -3.12 -4.29 16.21
C LEU A 179 -3.68 -4.75 17.57
N LYS A 180 -4.78 -4.13 18.01
CA LYS A 180 -5.46 -4.54 19.23
C LYS A 180 -6.13 -5.92 19.04
N HIS A 181 -6.09 -6.74 20.08
CA HIS A 181 -6.95 -7.93 20.21
C HIS A 181 -8.31 -7.50 20.75
N GLU A 182 -9.12 -6.82 19.95
CA GLU A 182 -10.53 -6.63 20.28
C GLU A 182 -11.34 -7.51 19.33
N HIS A 183 -12.16 -8.41 19.90
CA HIS A 183 -13.15 -9.15 19.14
C HIS A 183 -14.10 -8.14 18.52
N VAL A 184 -13.96 -7.89 17.23
CA VAL A 184 -15.02 -7.28 16.45
C VAL A 184 -16.10 -8.35 16.33
N THR A 185 -17.05 -8.34 17.26
CA THR A 185 -18.34 -9.01 17.06
C THR A 185 -18.99 -8.29 15.89
N LEU A 186 -18.99 -8.95 14.71
CA LEU A 186 -19.73 -8.53 13.53
C LEU A 186 -21.22 -8.82 13.75
#